data_AF-A0A352FD52-F1
#
_entry.id   AF-A0A352FD52-F1
#
_cell.length_a   1.000
_cell.length_b   1.000
_cell.length_c   1.000
_cell.angle_alpha   90.00
_cell.angle_beta   90.00
_cell.angle_gamma   90.00
#
_symmetry.space_group_name_H-M   'P 1'
#
loop_
_entity.id
_entity.type
_entity.pdbx_description
1 polymer ?
#
loop_
_entity_poly.entity_id
_entity_poly.type
_entity_poly.pdbx_seq_one_letter_code
_entity_poly.pdbx_strand_id
1 'polypeptide(L)'
;TAGFNSVDVTQFSQALVLVFIALMFVGASPGSTGGGIKTTTFAVLMKSIYAGVKGTRNIVFFQHSLKTPLIQRAVSITVLYACFFLIGTTLLAIAEPQISMGNLAFEQVSALSTVGLSTGITASLSSAAKVVLIISMYVGRIGTLTIIMALLRKAPTVQYTYSHTNVLIG
;
A
#
# COMPACT_ATOMS: atom_id res chain seq x y z
N THR A 1 -2.00 -12.46 -2.34
CA THR A 1 -3.44 -12.13 -2.22
C THR A 1 -4.28 -13.27 -2.78
N ALA A 2 -4.38 -14.38 -2.03
CA ALA A 2 -5.05 -15.59 -2.51
C ALA A 2 -6.51 -15.71 -2.02
N GLY A 3 -6.86 -15.05 -0.91
CA GLY A 3 -8.22 -15.03 -0.36
C GLY A 3 -8.70 -16.34 0.25
N PHE A 4 -7.91 -17.41 0.18
CA PHE A 4 -8.28 -18.69 0.75
C PHE A 4 -8.13 -18.69 2.27
N ASN A 5 -9.19 -19.14 2.93
CA ASN A 5 -9.24 -19.28 4.37
C ASN A 5 -8.95 -20.74 4.75
N SER A 6 -7.76 -21.04 5.24
CA SER A 6 -7.40 -22.37 5.74
C SER A 6 -7.70 -22.54 7.24
N VAL A 7 -7.76 -21.43 7.99
CA VAL A 7 -8.00 -21.38 9.43
C VAL A 7 -8.85 -20.16 9.73
N ASP A 8 -9.95 -20.34 10.45
CA ASP A 8 -10.94 -19.29 10.68
C ASP A 8 -10.32 -17.99 11.24
N VAL A 9 -10.31 -16.95 10.39
CA VAL A 9 -9.75 -15.62 10.68
C VAL A 9 -10.51 -14.93 11.82
N THR A 10 -11.76 -15.33 12.08
CA THR A 10 -12.56 -14.78 13.20
C THR A 10 -11.93 -15.11 14.57
N GLN A 11 -11.12 -16.16 14.67
CA GLN A 11 -10.49 -16.62 15.90
C GLN A 11 -9.08 -16.04 16.11
N PHE A 12 -8.64 -15.13 15.24
CA PHE A 12 -7.30 -14.55 15.34
C PHE A 12 -7.17 -13.65 16.57
N SER A 13 -6.07 -13.80 17.30
CA SER A 13 -5.71 -12.86 18.37
C SER A 13 -5.40 -11.47 17.77
N GLN A 14 -5.58 -10.41 18.56
CA GLN A 14 -5.29 -9.04 18.11
C GLN A 14 -3.86 -8.86 17.59
N ALA A 15 -2.88 -9.55 18.20
CA ALA A 15 -1.50 -9.54 17.75
C ALA A 15 -1.37 -10.13 16.34
N LEU A 16 -2.07 -11.24 16.07
CA LEU A 16 -2.01 -11.91 14.78
C LEU A 16 -2.74 -11.10 13.70
N VAL A 17 -3.85 -10.43 14.05
CA VAL A 17 -4.53 -9.46 13.16
C VAL A 17 -3.58 -8.35 12.72
N LEU A 18 -2.82 -7.75 13.64
CA LEU A 18 -1.84 -6.70 13.30
C LEU A 18 -0.73 -7.20 12.37
N VAL A 19 -0.21 -8.41 12.62
CA VAL A 19 0.80 -9.04 11.76
C VAL A 19 0.23 -9.27 10.35
N PHE A 20 -1.00 -9.77 10.26
CA PHE A 20 -1.66 -9.98 8.97
C PHE A 20 -1.95 -8.66 8.25
N ILE A 21 -2.31 -7.59 8.95
CA ILE A 21 -2.46 -6.26 8.33
C ILE A 21 -1.15 -5.83 7.68
N ALA A 22 -0.03 -5.95 8.39
CA ALA A 22 1.29 -5.61 7.86
C ALA A 22 1.68 -6.48 6.64
N LEU A 23 1.41 -7.79 6.72
CA LEU A 23 1.64 -8.73 5.61
C LEU A 23 0.75 -8.42 4.40
N MET A 24 -0.51 -8.08 4.59
CA MET A 24 -1.43 -7.76 3.50
C MET A 24 -1.07 -6.44 2.83
N PHE A 25 -0.59 -5.46 3.62
CA PHE A 25 -0.09 -4.19 3.12
C PHE A 25 1.07 -4.39 2.13
N VAL A 26 1.96 -5.35 2.42
CA VAL A 26 2.97 -5.84 1.47
C VAL A 26 2.34 -6.90 0.56
N GLY A 27 1.71 -6.43 -0.51
CA GLY A 27 0.94 -7.23 -1.45
C GLY A 27 1.78 -8.15 -2.35
N ALA A 28 1.29 -8.37 -3.57
CA ALA A 28 1.89 -9.33 -4.49
C ALA A 28 3.14 -8.81 -5.23
N SER A 29 3.85 -9.70 -5.91
CA SER A 29 4.99 -9.35 -6.78
C SER A 29 4.57 -8.48 -7.99
N PRO A 30 5.50 -7.71 -8.58
CA PRO A 30 5.23 -6.92 -9.80
C PRO A 30 4.79 -7.83 -10.95
N GLY A 31 3.90 -7.31 -11.82
CA GLY A 31 3.29 -8.09 -12.90
C GLY A 31 2.19 -9.07 -12.45
N SER A 32 1.96 -9.21 -11.15
CA SER A 32 0.85 -10.00 -10.60
C SER A 32 -0.48 -9.23 -10.63
N THR A 33 -1.57 -9.99 -10.62
CA THR A 33 -2.95 -9.52 -10.47
C THR A 33 -3.26 -9.02 -9.06
N GLY A 34 -2.49 -9.42 -8.04
CA GLY A 34 -2.72 -8.97 -6.66
C GLY A 34 -2.46 -7.47 -6.46
N GLY A 35 -3.34 -6.80 -5.72
CA GLY A 35 -3.18 -5.40 -5.29
C GLY A 35 -2.14 -5.23 -4.16
N GLY A 36 -2.18 -4.05 -3.54
CA GLY A 36 -1.28 -3.68 -2.44
C GLY A 36 0.06 -3.12 -2.90
N ILE A 37 0.93 -2.79 -1.93
CA ILE A 37 2.29 -2.36 -2.23
C ILE A 37 3.07 -3.55 -2.73
N LYS A 38 3.62 -3.45 -3.94
CA LYS A 38 4.37 -4.54 -4.55
C LYS A 38 5.61 -4.88 -3.73
N THR A 39 5.95 -6.16 -3.66
CA THR A 39 7.13 -6.65 -2.93
C THR A 39 8.43 -5.97 -3.38
N THR A 40 8.55 -5.64 -4.67
CA THR A 40 9.70 -4.89 -5.20
C THR A 40 9.73 -3.44 -4.74
N THR A 41 8.58 -2.76 -4.68
CA THR A 41 8.47 -1.41 -4.13
C THR A 41 8.92 -1.40 -2.67
N PHE A 42 8.45 -2.37 -1.89
CA PHE A 42 8.84 -2.54 -0.50
C PHE A 42 10.35 -2.79 -0.36
N ALA A 43 10.93 -3.68 -1.17
CA ALA A 43 12.37 -3.97 -1.16
C ALA A 43 13.21 -2.71 -1.48
N VAL A 44 12.81 -1.94 -2.50
CA VAL A 44 13.48 -0.68 -2.87
C VAL A 44 13.46 0.31 -1.71
N LEU A 45 12.33 0.46 -1.03
CA LEU A 45 12.19 1.36 0.11
C LEU A 45 13.05 0.94 1.29
N MET A 46 13.03 -0.34 1.67
CA MET A 46 13.86 -0.86 2.75
C MET A 46 15.34 -0.62 2.47
N LYS A 47 15.77 -0.83 1.23
CA LYS A 47 17.16 -0.57 0.84
C LYS A 47 17.49 0.92 0.80
N SER A 48 16.53 1.77 0.42
CA SER A 48 16.69 3.23 0.47
C SER A 48 16.86 3.74 1.88
N ILE A 49 16.08 3.22 2.82
CA ILE A 49 16.20 3.56 4.24
C ILE A 49 17.56 3.09 4.77
N TYR A 50 17.94 1.84 4.49
CA TYR A 50 19.25 1.31 4.89
C TYR A 50 20.42 2.13 4.31
N ALA A 51 20.36 2.49 3.02
CA ALA A 51 21.37 3.31 2.36
C ALA A 51 21.44 4.72 2.96
N GLY A 52 20.29 5.30 3.33
CA GLY A 52 20.22 6.58 4.02
C GLY A 52 20.90 6.55 5.40
N VAL A 53 20.62 5.52 6.20
CA VAL A 53 21.27 5.32 7.51
C VAL A 53 22.78 5.11 7.37
N LYS A 54 23.23 4.41 6.32
CA LYS A 54 24.66 4.17 6.05
C LYS A 54 25.36 5.35 5.37
N GLY A 55 24.63 6.37 4.92
CA GLY A 55 25.18 7.51 4.18
C GLY A 55 25.64 7.18 2.74
N THR A 56 25.22 6.04 2.17
CA THR A 56 25.61 5.64 0.82
C THR A 56 24.65 6.22 -0.22
N ARG A 57 25.15 7.02 -1.17
CA ARG A 57 24.34 7.64 -2.24
C ARG A 57 23.76 6.65 -3.26
N ASN A 58 24.42 5.51 -3.48
CA ASN A 58 24.03 4.55 -4.51
C ASN A 58 23.26 3.37 -3.90
N ILE A 59 21.99 3.24 -4.25
CA ILE A 59 21.21 2.05 -3.93
C ILE A 59 21.51 0.98 -4.98
N VAL A 60 22.30 -0.02 -4.61
CA VAL A 60 22.74 -1.08 -5.54
C VAL A 60 22.02 -2.39 -5.23
N PHE A 61 21.21 -2.91 -6.15
CA PHE A 61 20.65 -4.27 -6.09
C PHE A 61 21.40 -5.20 -7.03
N PHE A 62 21.86 -6.36 -6.54
CA PHE A 62 22.55 -7.37 -7.37
C PHE A 62 23.61 -6.76 -8.30
N GLN A 63 24.47 -5.89 -7.75
CA GLN A 63 25.51 -5.14 -8.47
C GLN A 63 25.02 -4.11 -9.52
N HIS A 64 23.72 -3.84 -9.59
CA HIS A 64 23.12 -2.81 -10.46
C HIS A 64 22.63 -1.61 -9.65
N SER A 65 23.01 -0.40 -10.05
CA SER A 65 22.57 0.85 -9.42
C SER A 65 21.15 1.23 -9.85
N LEU A 66 20.30 1.55 -8.88
CA LEU A 66 18.96 2.07 -9.14
C LEU A 66 18.99 3.57 -9.42
N LYS A 67 18.23 4.00 -10.44
CA LYS A 67 18.07 5.43 -10.75
C LYS A 67 17.17 6.12 -9.71
N THR A 68 17.54 7.32 -9.29
CA THR A 68 16.79 8.17 -8.34
C THR A 68 15.29 8.32 -8.65
N PRO A 69 14.85 8.49 -9.92
CA PRO A 69 13.43 8.59 -10.24
C PRO A 69 12.61 7.35 -9.87
N LEU A 70 13.24 6.16 -9.87
CA LEU A 70 12.55 4.91 -9.51
C LEU A 70 12.28 4.86 -8.00
N ILE A 71 13.22 5.35 -7.19
CA ILE A 71 13.09 5.43 -5.73
C ILE A 71 12.00 6.43 -5.36
N GLN A 72 12.01 7.63 -5.97
CA GLN A 72 10.98 8.64 -5.75
C GLN A 72 9.58 8.11 -6.08
N ARG A 73 9.43 7.40 -7.20
CA ARG A 73 8.15 6.75 -7.56
C ARG A 73 7.72 5.72 -6.52
N ALA A 74 8.64 4.89 -6.03
CA ALA A 74 8.35 3.89 -4.99
C ALA A 74 7.84 4.55 -3.69
N VAL A 75 8.45 5.68 -3.29
CA VAL A 75 8.00 6.49 -2.16
C VAL A 75 6.61 7.06 -2.42
N SER A 76 6.39 7.72 -3.56
CA SER A 76 5.10 8.33 -3.90
C SER A 76 3.96 7.33 -3.89
N ILE A 77 4.16 6.14 -4.48
CA ILE A 77 3.15 5.07 -4.49
C ILE A 77 2.82 4.62 -3.07
N THR A 78 3.84 4.46 -2.23
CA THR A 78 3.68 3.97 -0.85
C THR A 78 2.97 4.99 0.03
N VAL A 79 3.33 6.27 -0.08
CA VAL A 79 2.65 7.36 0.64
C VAL A 79 1.19 7.46 0.21
N LEU A 80 0.92 7.45 -1.09
CA LEU A 80 -0.45 7.48 -1.61
C LEU A 80 -1.26 6.28 -1.09
N TYR A 81 -0.68 5.09 -1.13
CA TYR A 81 -1.31 3.87 -0.62
C TYR A 81 -1.63 3.96 0.88
N ALA A 82 -0.69 4.46 1.69
CA ALA A 82 -0.90 4.69 3.11
C ALA A 82 -2.00 5.74 3.39
N CYS A 83 -2.05 6.82 2.61
CA CYS A 83 -3.13 7.82 2.73
C CYS A 83 -4.50 7.21 2.43
N PHE A 84 -4.63 6.42 1.36
CA PHE A 84 -5.90 5.74 1.03
C PHE A 84 -6.31 4.74 2.11
N PHE A 85 -5.35 4.01 2.68
CA PHE A 85 -5.61 3.13 3.81
C PHE A 85 -6.17 3.90 5.00
N LEU A 86 -5.49 4.97 5.43
CA LEU A 86 -5.92 5.79 6.57
C LEU A 86 -7.31 6.39 6.34
N ILE A 87 -7.55 7.03 5.19
CA ILE A 87 -8.85 7.63 4.84
C ILE A 87 -9.96 6.58 4.82
N GLY A 88 -9.72 5.41 4.24
CA GLY A 88 -10.73 4.35 4.21
C GLY A 88 -11.03 3.80 5.61
N THR A 89 -10.00 3.59 6.44
CA THR A 89 -10.21 3.14 7.83
C THR A 89 -10.99 4.14 8.67
N THR A 90 -10.73 5.44 8.50
CA THR A 90 -11.46 6.48 9.24
C THR A 90 -12.90 6.59 8.76
N LEU A 91 -13.16 6.51 7.45
CA LEU A 91 -14.52 6.49 6.91
C LEU A 91 -15.31 5.28 7.41
N LEU A 92 -14.67 4.10 7.47
CA LEU A 92 -15.28 2.90 8.05
C LEU A 92 -15.58 3.06 9.54
N ALA A 93 -14.66 3.66 10.31
CA ALA A 93 -14.86 3.91 11.73
C ALA A 93 -16.01 4.91 12.00
N ILE A 94 -16.20 5.90 11.12
CA ILE A 94 -17.33 6.83 11.19
C ILE A 94 -18.64 6.12 10.83
N ALA A 95 -18.64 5.25 9.82
CA ALA A 95 -19.82 4.51 9.40
C ALA A 95 -20.25 3.42 10.40
N GLU A 96 -19.28 2.81 11.11
CA GLU A 96 -19.48 1.67 12.01
C GLU A 96 -18.78 1.88 13.36
N PRO A 97 -19.26 2.83 14.20
CA PRO A 97 -18.60 3.19 15.45
C PRO A 97 -18.60 2.08 16.51
N GLN A 98 -19.43 1.04 16.33
CA GLN A 98 -19.56 -0.08 17.27
C GLN A 98 -18.52 -1.19 17.02
N ILE A 99 -17.83 -1.16 15.87
CA ILE A 99 -16.86 -2.19 15.48
C ILE A 99 -15.46 -1.76 15.91
N SER A 100 -14.64 -2.72 16.37
CA SER A 100 -13.26 -2.44 16.75
C SER A 100 -12.42 -1.92 15.58
N MET A 101 -11.58 -0.91 15.85
CA MET A 101 -10.70 -0.29 14.84
C MET A 101 -9.77 -1.32 14.18
N GLY A 102 -9.32 -2.34 14.93
CA GLY A 102 -8.47 -3.41 14.39
C GLY A 102 -9.17 -4.23 13.31
N ASN A 103 -10.45 -4.55 13.49
CA ASN A 103 -11.21 -5.31 12.50
C ASN A 103 -11.53 -4.45 11.27
N LEU A 104 -11.86 -3.17 11.46
CA LEU A 104 -12.08 -2.23 10.35
C LEU A 104 -10.80 -2.00 9.54
N ALA A 105 -9.65 -1.88 10.22
CA ALA A 105 -8.34 -1.80 9.57
C ALA A 105 -8.02 -3.06 8.77
N PHE A 106 -8.34 -4.24 9.31
CA PHE A 106 -8.16 -5.51 8.61
C PHE A 106 -9.00 -5.58 7.33
N GLU A 107 -10.29 -5.28 7.41
CA GLU A 107 -11.18 -5.25 6.24
C GLU A 107 -10.71 -4.23 5.20
N GLN A 108 -10.32 -3.05 5.65
CA GLN A 108 -9.85 -2.00 4.74
C GLN A 108 -8.57 -2.38 4.02
N VAL A 109 -7.57 -2.91 4.74
CA VAL A 109 -6.32 -3.36 4.11
C VAL A 109 -6.58 -4.55 3.19
N SER A 110 -7.48 -5.46 3.57
CA SER A 110 -7.86 -6.60 2.73
C SER A 110 -8.53 -6.15 1.43
N ALA A 111 -9.46 -5.19 1.51
CA ALA A 111 -10.13 -4.60 0.35
C ALA A 111 -9.12 -3.84 -0.53
N LEU A 112 -8.35 -2.92 0.05
CA LEU A 112 -7.38 -2.09 -0.67
C LEU A 112 -6.22 -2.91 -1.26
N SER A 113 -5.83 -4.01 -0.62
CA SER A 113 -4.81 -4.92 -1.14
C SER A 113 -5.40 -5.99 -2.05
N THR A 114 -6.72 -6.05 -2.20
CA THR A 114 -7.47 -7.12 -2.92
C THR A 114 -7.09 -8.52 -2.43
N VAL A 115 -6.90 -8.68 -1.12
CA VAL A 115 -6.53 -9.95 -0.49
C VAL A 115 -7.72 -10.89 -0.44
N GLY A 116 -8.90 -10.37 -0.08
CA GLY A 116 -10.15 -11.13 -0.03
C GLY A 116 -10.38 -11.90 1.28
N LEU A 117 -9.56 -11.66 2.32
CA LEU A 117 -9.79 -12.20 3.66
C LEU A 117 -10.69 -11.26 4.46
N SER A 118 -11.47 -11.83 5.38
CA SER A 118 -12.36 -11.07 6.25
C SER A 118 -12.31 -11.61 7.66
N THR A 119 -12.52 -10.74 8.65
CA THR A 119 -12.79 -11.12 10.05
C THR A 119 -14.22 -11.57 10.29
N GLY A 120 -15.01 -11.80 9.23
CA GLY A 120 -16.41 -12.22 9.27
C GLY A 120 -17.41 -11.06 9.34
N ILE A 121 -16.95 -9.81 9.50
CA ILE A 121 -17.82 -8.65 9.66
C ILE A 121 -18.36 -8.10 8.33
N THR A 122 -17.81 -8.48 7.17
CA THR A 122 -18.16 -7.86 5.88
C THR A 122 -19.65 -7.97 5.55
N ALA A 123 -20.29 -9.09 5.94
CA ALA A 123 -21.71 -9.33 5.68
C ALA A 123 -22.62 -8.39 6.49
N SER A 124 -22.25 -8.12 7.74
CA SER A 124 -23.01 -7.32 8.70
C SER A 124 -22.79 -5.81 8.56
N LEU A 125 -21.88 -5.36 7.70
CA LEU A 125 -21.63 -3.93 7.48
C LEU A 125 -22.84 -3.22 6.85
N SER A 126 -23.04 -1.97 7.27
CA SER A 126 -23.97 -1.01 6.66
C SER A 126 -23.68 -0.80 5.19
N SER A 127 -24.71 -0.42 4.45
CA SER A 127 -24.62 -0.06 3.02
C SER A 127 -23.55 1.00 2.75
N ALA A 128 -23.39 1.98 3.65
CA ALA A 128 -22.38 3.01 3.53
C ALA A 128 -20.94 2.45 3.62
N ALA A 129 -20.68 1.59 4.60
CA ALA A 129 -19.39 0.93 4.77
C ALA A 129 -19.05 0.00 3.59
N LYS A 130 -20.05 -0.70 3.04
CA LYS A 130 -19.89 -1.54 1.83
C LYS A 130 -19.46 -0.72 0.61
N VAL A 131 -20.01 0.48 0.42
CA VAL A 131 -19.58 1.38 -0.67
C VAL A 131 -18.12 1.79 -0.52
N VAL A 132 -17.67 2.12 0.72
CA VAL A 132 -16.26 2.44 0.99
C VAL A 132 -15.34 1.27 0.65
N LEU A 133 -15.72 0.04 1.00
CA LEU A 133 -14.94 -1.15 0.66
C LEU A 133 -14.90 -1.41 -0.85
N ILE A 134 -16.01 -1.23 -1.57
CA ILE A 134 -16.07 -1.37 -3.04
C ILE A 134 -15.11 -0.40 -3.72
N ILE A 135 -15.14 0.88 -3.30
CA ILE A 135 -14.21 1.91 -3.83
C ILE A 135 -12.77 1.51 -3.51
N SER A 136 -12.51 1.03 -2.29
CA SER A 136 -11.17 0.61 -1.87
C SER A 136 -10.64 -0.57 -2.68
N MET A 137 -11.48 -1.56 -2.99
CA MET A 137 -11.13 -2.68 -3.88
C MET A 137 -10.81 -2.19 -5.30
N TYR A 138 -11.62 -1.28 -5.82
CA TYR A 138 -11.43 -0.73 -7.16
C TYR A 138 -10.14 0.07 -7.26
N VAL A 139 -9.86 0.95 -6.30
CA VAL A 139 -8.60 1.71 -6.22
C VAL A 139 -7.41 0.77 -6.04
N GLY A 140 -7.52 -0.23 -5.17
CA GLY A 140 -6.49 -1.24 -4.94
C GLY A 140 -6.10 -1.98 -6.21
N ARG A 141 -7.09 -2.32 -7.04
CA ARG A 141 -6.86 -2.99 -8.32
C ARG A 141 -6.36 -2.03 -9.40
N ILE A 142 -7.00 -0.87 -9.57
CA ILE A 142 -6.62 0.15 -10.57
C ILE A 142 -5.22 0.68 -10.32
N GLY A 143 -4.82 0.91 -9.08
CA GLY A 143 -3.50 1.41 -8.74
C GLY A 143 -2.38 0.61 -9.41
N THR A 144 -2.54 -0.71 -9.49
CA THR A 144 -1.57 -1.58 -10.20
C THR A 144 -1.54 -1.33 -11.72
N LEU A 145 -2.70 -1.15 -12.36
CA LEU A 145 -2.82 -0.87 -13.80
C LEU A 145 -2.33 0.53 -14.14
N THR A 146 -2.69 1.53 -13.35
CA THR A 146 -2.25 2.92 -13.54
C THR A 146 -0.73 3.05 -13.42
N ILE A 147 -0.10 2.33 -12.47
CA ILE A 147 1.36 2.30 -12.37
C ILE A 147 2.00 1.72 -13.63
N ILE A 148 1.47 0.61 -14.16
CA ILE A 148 1.98 0.01 -15.41
C ILE A 148 1.88 1.03 -16.55
N MET A 149 0.73 1.68 -16.73
CA MET A 149 0.55 2.69 -17.78
C MET A 149 1.43 3.93 -17.58
N ALA A 150 1.61 4.38 -16.34
CA ALA A 150 2.48 5.50 -16.02
C ALA A 150 3.96 5.18 -16.26
N LEU A 151 4.39 3.93 -16.09
CA LEU A 151 5.73 3.48 -16.48
C LEU A 151 5.95 3.53 -17.99
N LEU A 152 4.91 3.27 -18.78
CA LEU A 152 4.94 3.35 -20.25
C LEU A 152 4.94 4.80 -20.76
N ARG A 153 4.42 5.75 -19.99
CA ARG A 153 4.29 7.14 -20.42
C ARG A 153 5.60 7.91 -20.16
N LYS A 154 6.29 8.33 -21.23
CA LYS A 154 7.42 9.27 -21.13
C LYS A 154 6.92 10.62 -20.64
N ALA A 155 7.50 11.12 -19.54
CA ALA A 155 7.24 12.50 -19.10
C ALA A 155 7.90 13.48 -20.09
N PRO A 156 7.24 14.63 -20.40
CA PRO A 156 7.87 15.68 -21.17
C PRO A 156 9.10 16.21 -20.42
N THR A 157 10.23 16.30 -21.13
CA THR A 157 11.46 16.89 -20.58
C THR A 157 11.30 18.40 -20.52
N VAL A 158 11.30 18.97 -19.31
CA VAL A 158 11.33 20.42 -19.12
C VAL A 158 12.79 20.87 -19.21
N GLN A 159 13.11 21.80 -20.13
CA GLN A 159 14.49 22.23 -20.45
C GLN A 159 15.05 23.34 -19.54
N TYR A 160 14.35 23.72 -18.46
CA TYR A 160 14.83 24.73 -17.53
C TYR A 160 14.77 24.21 -16.07
N THR A 161 15.72 24.65 -15.24
CA THR A 161 15.81 24.25 -13.82
C THR A 161 15.75 25.51 -12.95
N TYR A 162 14.96 25.47 -11.88
CA TYR A 162 14.92 26.56 -10.88
C TYR A 162 16.10 26.45 -9.89
N SER A 163 16.40 27.54 -9.18
CA SER A 163 17.45 27.55 -8.16
C SER A 163 17.15 26.57 -7.02
N HIS A 164 18.18 25.83 -6.59
CA HIS A 164 18.05 24.91 -5.47
C HIS A 164 17.90 25.70 -4.16
N THR A 165 16.82 25.44 -3.42
CA THR A 165 16.65 25.97 -2.06
C THR A 165 16.90 24.84 -1.06
N ASN A 166 17.75 25.09 -0.07
CA ASN A 166 17.95 24.17 1.04
C ASN A 166 16.84 24.39 2.06
N VAL A 167 15.87 23.48 2.09
CA VAL A 167 14.84 23.45 3.14
C VAL A 167 15.32 22.48 4.22
N LEU A 168 15.27 22.92 5.47
CA LEU A 168 15.63 22.07 6.61
C LEU A 168 14.54 21.01 6.79
N ILE A 169 14.92 19.74 6.72
CA ILE A 169 14.05 18.59 6.96
C ILE A 169 14.65 17.86 8.16
N GLY A 170 13.88 17.76 9.25
CA GLY A 170 14.25 17.07 10.49
C GLY A 170 13.92 15.59 10.46
#